data_AF-A0A8S3WJD1-F1
#
_entry.id   AF-A0A8S3WJD1-F1
#
_cell.length_a   1.000
_cell.length_b   1.000
_cell.length_c   1.000
_cell.angle_alpha   90.00
_cell.angle_beta   90.00
_cell.angle_gamma   90.00
#
_symmetry.space_group_name_H-M   'P 1'
#
loop_
_entity.id
_entity.type
_entity.pdbx_description
1 polymer ?
#
loop_
_entity_poly.entity_id
_entity_poly.type
_entity_poly.pdbx_seq_one_letter_code
_entity_poly.pdbx_strand_id
1 'polypeptide(L)'
;MEYDNHEHTWRRPSSLKLEQTTCHTTPRRSTTIAVVVLGLAVLSCLLGYCVLSESLPYESKTLRLVIILFRHGARTPVNSYKSDPFKNYQWPDGLGSLTNAGKLQLYELGKKYRNYYANFIPEEYYEKDIYIKSSDKSRCLMSAYTFLAGLYPPSERQLWHPEIPWQPIPVHSLPKHLDDIVAQTKPCKVWKSMYQELLDEKNADPKFAELFDYLSKHTNQSMRSVLDVDFLYSTLLAQQDAGLKLPDWTRNVFPNKMRTPFMLSLALLSYNKTLQRLKVGLTKVDSQK
;
A
#
# COMPACT_ATOMS: atom_id res chain seq x y z
N MET A 1 -55.70 87.98 21.94
CA MET A 1 -54.24 88.13 21.67
C MET A 1 -53.96 87.62 20.25
N GLU A 2 -53.71 88.52 19.32
CA GLU A 2 -53.62 88.28 17.87
C GLU A 2 -52.45 89.08 17.25
N TYR A 3 -52.22 88.97 15.94
CA TYR A 3 -51.41 89.96 15.21
C TYR A 3 -52.19 91.27 15.08
N ASP A 4 -51.57 92.39 15.44
CA ASP A 4 -52.16 93.71 15.26
C ASP A 4 -51.72 94.31 13.92
N ASN A 5 -52.69 94.60 13.05
CA ASN A 5 -52.42 95.09 11.70
C ASN A 5 -51.97 96.57 11.65
N HIS A 6 -52.07 97.33 12.76
CA HIS A 6 -51.49 98.68 12.83
C HIS A 6 -50.01 98.68 13.27
N GLU A 7 -49.61 97.78 14.17
CA GLU A 7 -48.25 97.79 14.76
C GLU A 7 -47.32 96.71 14.20
N HIS A 8 -47.79 95.87 13.27
CA HIS A 8 -47.01 94.78 12.64
C HIS A 8 -46.28 93.85 13.62
N THR A 9 -46.85 93.62 14.79
CA THR A 9 -46.29 92.72 15.81
C THR A 9 -47.32 91.76 16.39
N TRP A 10 -46.82 90.64 16.92
CA TRP A 10 -47.61 89.45 17.21
C TRP A 10 -48.04 89.35 18.67
N ARG A 11 -49.26 88.83 18.88
CA ARG A 11 -49.67 88.15 20.11
C ARG A 11 -50.23 86.73 19.76
N ARG A 12 -50.37 85.82 20.74
CA ARG A 12 -50.92 84.43 20.60
C ARG A 12 -52.20 84.19 21.44
N PRO A 13 -53.30 83.58 20.93
CA PRO A 13 -54.51 83.31 21.73
C PRO A 13 -54.57 81.90 22.38
N SER A 14 -55.35 81.83 23.46
CA SER A 14 -56.07 80.71 24.12
C SER A 14 -55.65 79.23 24.01
N SER A 15 -55.81 78.59 25.19
CA SER A 15 -56.05 77.18 25.56
C SER A 15 -56.89 76.31 24.59
N LEU A 16 -56.99 74.97 24.69
CA LEU A 16 -57.37 74.13 25.85
C LEU A 16 -56.92 72.64 25.75
N LYS A 17 -57.30 71.82 26.75
CA LYS A 17 -56.81 70.45 27.05
C LYS A 17 -57.33 69.34 26.11
N LEU A 18 -56.64 68.20 26.12
CA LEU A 18 -57.19 66.87 25.79
C LEU A 18 -56.81 65.85 26.88
N GLU A 19 -57.68 64.86 27.13
CA GLU A 19 -57.61 63.94 28.28
C GLU A 19 -56.67 62.72 28.09
N GLN A 20 -56.35 62.08 29.23
CA GLN A 20 -55.45 60.93 29.32
C GLN A 20 -56.17 59.61 29.05
N THR A 21 -55.51 58.70 28.33
CA THR A 21 -55.79 57.26 28.40
C THR A 21 -54.59 56.53 29.01
N THR A 22 -54.84 55.71 30.02
CA THR A 22 -53.80 54.99 30.77
C THR A 22 -53.42 53.69 30.06
N CYS A 23 -52.15 53.56 29.72
CA CYS A 23 -51.57 52.31 29.22
C CYS A 23 -50.73 51.67 30.33
N HIS A 24 -51.10 50.47 30.79
CA HIS A 24 -50.35 49.77 31.83
C HIS A 24 -49.03 49.21 31.27
N THR A 25 -47.91 49.79 31.67
CA THR A 25 -46.58 49.28 31.36
C THR A 25 -46.30 48.00 32.16
N THR A 26 -46.07 46.88 31.49
CA THR A 26 -45.54 45.67 32.14
C THR A 26 -44.15 45.97 32.73
N PRO A 27 -43.88 45.60 33.99
CA PRO A 27 -42.65 46.00 34.66
C PRO A 27 -41.43 45.32 34.03
N ARG A 28 -40.54 46.10 33.42
CA ARG A 28 -39.24 45.67 32.83
C ARG A 28 -38.44 44.70 33.71
N ARG A 29 -38.59 44.77 35.04
CA ARG A 29 -37.92 43.90 36.01
C ARG A 29 -38.31 42.42 35.86
N SER A 30 -39.56 42.12 35.47
CA SER A 30 -40.06 40.76 35.28
C SER A 30 -39.44 40.10 34.04
N THR A 31 -39.41 40.83 32.91
CA THR A 31 -38.79 40.34 31.67
C THR A 31 -37.28 40.16 31.82
N THR A 32 -36.57 41.03 32.55
CA THR A 32 -35.15 40.83 32.86
C THR A 32 -34.90 39.54 33.64
N ILE A 33 -35.71 39.24 34.67
CA ILE A 33 -35.58 37.99 35.45
C ILE A 33 -35.83 36.77 34.57
N ALA A 34 -36.88 36.79 33.74
CA ALA A 34 -37.18 35.69 32.82
C ALA A 34 -36.04 35.42 31.81
N VAL A 35 -35.42 36.47 31.27
CA VAL A 35 -34.26 36.34 30.36
C VAL A 35 -33.04 35.76 31.08
N VAL A 36 -32.76 36.16 32.32
CA VAL A 36 -31.64 35.61 33.11
C VAL A 36 -31.88 34.13 33.44
N VAL A 37 -33.09 33.76 33.87
CA VAL A 37 -33.44 32.36 34.17
C VAL A 37 -33.35 31.49 32.90
N LEU A 38 -33.85 31.97 31.77
CA LEU A 38 -33.75 31.26 30.49
C LEU A 38 -32.29 31.12 30.04
N GLY A 39 -31.48 32.17 30.18
CA GLY A 39 -30.04 32.14 29.87
C GLY A 39 -29.27 31.13 30.73
N LEU A 40 -29.55 31.07 32.03
CA LEU A 40 -28.97 30.08 32.95
C LEU A 40 -29.44 28.66 32.63
N ALA A 41 -30.71 28.46 32.25
CA ALA A 41 -31.23 27.16 31.83
C ALA A 41 -30.56 26.68 30.53
N VAL A 42 -30.44 27.55 29.52
CA VAL A 42 -29.74 27.26 28.27
C VAL A 42 -28.26 26.95 28.53
N LEU A 43 -27.58 27.74 29.36
CA LEU A 43 -26.19 27.49 29.73
C LEU A 43 -26.02 26.16 30.47
N SER A 44 -26.94 25.81 31.39
CA SER A 44 -26.96 24.52 32.07
C SER A 44 -27.16 23.35 31.10
N CYS A 45 -28.09 23.48 30.14
CA CYS A 45 -28.29 22.49 29.08
C CYS A 45 -27.07 22.35 28.15
N LEU A 46 -26.38 23.46 27.82
CA LEU A 46 -25.16 23.43 27.02
C LEU A 46 -23.99 22.80 27.77
N LEU A 47 -23.79 23.13 29.05
CA LEU A 47 -22.77 22.50 29.89
C LEU A 47 -23.07 21.00 30.12
N GLY A 48 -24.33 20.66 30.37
CA GLY A 48 -24.79 19.27 30.45
C GLY A 48 -24.57 18.53 29.13
N TYR A 49 -24.84 19.15 27.98
CA TYR A 49 -24.53 18.58 26.67
C TYR A 49 -23.02 18.36 26.50
N CYS A 50 -22.17 19.34 26.82
CA CYS A 50 -20.72 19.17 26.74
C CYS A 50 -20.20 18.03 27.63
N VAL A 51 -20.68 17.91 28.86
CA VAL A 51 -20.27 16.85 29.80
C VAL A 51 -20.81 15.47 29.40
N LEU A 52 -22.03 15.39 28.86
CA LEU A 52 -22.64 14.12 28.43
C LEU A 52 -22.23 13.70 27.00
N SER A 53 -21.76 14.63 26.17
CA SER A 53 -21.28 14.38 24.80
C SER A 53 -19.99 13.57 24.74
N GLU A 54 -19.24 13.44 25.83
CA GLU A 54 -17.97 12.68 25.87
C GLU A 54 -18.16 11.15 25.92
N SER A 55 -19.39 10.64 25.82
CA SER A 55 -19.69 9.19 25.91
C SER A 55 -20.19 8.53 24.62
N LEU A 56 -19.97 9.13 23.45
CA LEU A 56 -19.83 8.31 22.24
C LEU A 56 -18.45 7.64 22.28
N PRO A 57 -18.33 6.31 22.16
CA PRO A 57 -17.03 5.67 22.07
C PRO A 57 -16.36 6.16 20.78
N TYR A 58 -15.39 7.06 20.92
CA TYR A 58 -14.47 7.38 19.86
C TYR A 58 -13.77 6.09 19.46
N GLU A 59 -14.18 5.48 18.35
CA GLU A 59 -13.39 4.43 17.69
C GLU A 59 -12.07 5.06 17.29
N SER A 60 -11.09 4.99 18.19
CA SER A 60 -9.71 5.26 17.83
C SER A 60 -9.35 4.23 16.75
N LYS A 61 -9.18 4.71 15.52
CA LYS A 61 -8.71 3.91 14.38
C LYS A 61 -7.21 3.63 14.54
N THR A 62 -6.86 3.05 15.69
CA THR A 62 -5.52 2.70 16.11
C THR A 62 -5.06 1.50 15.30
N LEU A 63 -3.85 1.60 14.75
CA LEU A 63 -3.23 0.52 14.02
C LEU A 63 -3.02 -0.68 14.96
N ARG A 64 -3.47 -1.87 14.56
CA ARG A 64 -3.38 -3.11 15.37
C ARG A 64 -2.48 -4.17 14.77
N LEU A 65 -2.31 -4.17 13.44
CA LEU A 65 -1.52 -5.14 12.71
C LEU A 65 -1.05 -4.52 11.40
N VAL A 66 0.19 -4.82 11.01
CA VAL A 66 0.75 -4.53 9.68
C VAL A 66 1.21 -5.85 9.07
N ILE A 67 0.73 -6.16 7.87
CA ILE A 67 1.23 -7.31 7.09
C ILE A 67 1.99 -6.74 5.89
N ILE A 68 3.29 -7.02 5.84
CA ILE A 68 4.17 -6.53 4.77
C ILE A 68 4.48 -7.70 3.83
N LEU A 69 4.01 -7.59 2.58
CA LEU A 69 4.32 -8.55 1.51
C LEU A 69 5.17 -7.84 0.45
N PHE A 70 6.39 -8.31 0.24
CA PHE A 70 7.29 -7.76 -0.77
C PHE A 70 7.96 -8.87 -1.61
N ARG A 71 8.31 -8.51 -2.85
CA ARG A 71 9.15 -9.35 -3.72
C ARG A 71 10.61 -9.17 -3.34
N HIS A 72 11.43 -10.19 -3.60
CA HIS A 72 12.89 -10.04 -3.61
C HIS A 72 13.35 -8.87 -4.50
N GLY A 73 14.53 -8.31 -4.20
CA GLY A 73 15.09 -7.19 -4.97
C GLY A 73 15.58 -7.58 -6.36
N ALA A 74 16.17 -6.62 -7.08
CA ALA A 74 16.83 -6.84 -8.35
C ALA A 74 17.82 -8.02 -8.30
N ARG A 75 17.77 -8.87 -9.31
CA ARG A 75 18.52 -10.13 -9.39
C ARG A 75 19.12 -10.32 -10.77
N THR A 76 20.16 -11.13 -10.86
CA THR A 76 20.70 -11.62 -12.13
C THR A 76 19.65 -12.48 -12.88
N PRO A 77 19.83 -12.74 -14.20
CA PRO A 77 19.01 -13.69 -14.94
C PRO A 77 19.02 -15.07 -14.29
N VAL A 78 17.92 -15.82 -14.38
CA VAL A 78 17.86 -17.20 -13.87
C VAL A 78 18.36 -18.23 -14.89
N ASN A 79 18.40 -17.85 -16.16
CA ASN A 79 18.83 -18.64 -17.31
C ASN A 79 19.23 -17.68 -18.45
N SER A 80 19.52 -18.22 -19.62
CA SER A 80 19.87 -17.52 -20.86
C SER A 80 19.18 -18.23 -22.05
N TYR A 81 19.11 -17.60 -23.21
CA TYR A 81 18.50 -18.13 -24.44
C TYR A 81 19.55 -18.53 -25.48
N LYS A 82 19.19 -19.35 -26.48
CA LYS A 82 20.19 -19.99 -27.37
C LYS A 82 21.09 -19.02 -28.14
N SER A 83 20.55 -17.89 -28.64
CA SER A 83 21.31 -16.86 -29.37
C SER A 83 21.77 -15.68 -28.51
N ASP A 84 21.73 -15.79 -27.18
CA ASP A 84 22.11 -14.72 -26.26
C ASP A 84 23.61 -14.39 -26.36
N PRO A 85 24.03 -13.17 -26.76
CA PRO A 85 25.44 -12.80 -26.78
C PRO A 85 26.06 -12.79 -25.38
N PHE A 86 25.24 -12.69 -24.32
CA PHE A 86 25.67 -12.69 -22.93
C PHE A 86 25.55 -14.06 -22.26
N LYS A 87 25.34 -15.15 -23.03
CA LYS A 87 25.22 -16.51 -22.50
C LYS A 87 26.40 -16.95 -21.62
N ASN A 88 27.61 -16.49 -21.96
CA ASN A 88 28.85 -16.78 -21.22
C ASN A 88 29.27 -15.66 -20.26
N TYR A 89 28.42 -14.64 -20.05
CA TYR A 89 28.72 -13.53 -19.16
C TYR A 89 28.88 -14.00 -17.71
N GLN A 90 29.97 -13.58 -17.07
CA GLN A 90 30.28 -13.95 -15.69
C GLN A 90 29.51 -13.06 -14.72
N TRP A 91 28.31 -13.49 -14.36
CA TRP A 91 27.49 -12.87 -13.31
C TRP A 91 28.21 -13.00 -11.95
N PRO A 92 28.60 -11.90 -11.26
CA PRO A 92 29.45 -11.97 -10.07
C PRO A 92 28.89 -12.85 -8.95
N ASP A 93 27.60 -12.74 -8.67
CA ASP A 93 26.89 -13.56 -7.68
C ASP A 93 26.30 -14.87 -8.28
N GLY A 94 26.56 -15.18 -9.56
CA GLY A 94 25.94 -16.27 -10.31
C GLY A 94 24.51 -15.97 -10.82
N LEU A 95 23.89 -16.97 -11.45
CA LEU A 95 22.53 -16.87 -12.01
C LEU A 95 21.42 -16.97 -10.95
N GLY A 96 20.42 -16.11 -11.04
CA GLY A 96 19.26 -16.05 -10.16
C GLY A 96 19.52 -15.44 -8.77
N SER A 97 20.68 -14.81 -8.58
CA SER A 97 21.19 -14.27 -7.32
C SER A 97 20.81 -12.79 -7.12
N LEU A 98 20.75 -12.36 -5.85
CA LEU A 98 20.38 -10.99 -5.48
C LEU A 98 21.57 -10.04 -5.67
N THR A 99 21.41 -9.02 -6.51
CA THR A 99 22.49 -8.05 -6.78
C THR A 99 22.64 -7.04 -5.65
N ASN A 100 23.75 -6.27 -5.63
CA ASN A 100 23.92 -5.17 -4.69
C ASN A 100 22.86 -4.06 -4.85
N ALA A 101 22.39 -3.80 -6.08
CA ALA A 101 21.24 -2.93 -6.30
C ALA A 101 19.96 -3.50 -5.66
N GLY A 102 19.74 -4.81 -5.76
CA GLY A 102 18.63 -5.50 -5.10
C GLY A 102 18.72 -5.47 -3.57
N LYS A 103 19.93 -5.56 -3.00
CA LYS A 103 20.17 -5.37 -1.56
C LYS A 103 19.76 -3.94 -1.15
N LEU A 104 20.30 -2.91 -1.82
CA LEU A 104 19.99 -1.51 -1.52
C LEU A 104 18.48 -1.19 -1.63
N GLN A 105 17.80 -1.71 -2.64
CA GLN A 105 16.34 -1.58 -2.78
C GLN A 105 15.56 -2.05 -1.54
N LEU A 106 15.95 -3.18 -0.95
CA LEU A 106 15.27 -3.71 0.24
C LEU A 106 15.68 -2.98 1.51
N TYR A 107 16.94 -2.55 1.63
CA TYR A 107 17.41 -1.73 2.75
C TYR A 107 16.62 -0.41 2.85
N GLU A 108 16.50 0.32 1.72
CA GLU A 108 15.72 1.55 1.66
C GLU A 108 14.21 1.32 1.83
N LEU A 109 13.69 0.16 1.39
CA LEU A 109 12.32 -0.24 1.71
C LEU A 109 12.13 -0.46 3.22
N GLY A 110 13.09 -1.09 3.89
CA GLY A 110 13.11 -1.27 5.35
C GLY A 110 13.06 0.07 6.08
N LYS A 111 13.96 0.99 5.73
CA LYS A 111 14.00 2.36 6.27
C LYS A 111 12.71 3.14 6.03
N LYS A 112 12.11 3.00 4.84
CA LYS A 112 10.82 3.63 4.53
C LYS A 112 9.71 3.12 5.44
N TYR A 113 9.65 1.80 5.69
CA TYR A 113 8.65 1.20 6.58
C TYR A 113 8.91 1.53 8.05
N ARG A 114 10.17 1.61 8.48
CA ARG A 114 10.59 2.11 9.79
C ARG A 114 10.05 3.51 10.06
N ASN A 115 10.28 4.44 9.14
CA ASN A 115 9.79 5.81 9.28
C ASN A 115 8.26 5.90 9.22
N TYR A 116 7.64 5.16 8.30
CA TYR A 116 6.18 5.20 8.10
C TYR A 116 5.38 4.61 9.27
N TYR A 117 5.94 3.61 9.96
CA TYR A 117 5.32 2.96 11.11
C TYR A 117 6.05 3.21 12.44
N ALA A 118 6.80 4.31 12.57
CA ALA A 118 7.62 4.61 13.76
C ALA A 118 6.84 4.58 15.09
N ASN A 119 5.56 4.97 15.07
CA ASN A 119 4.66 4.95 16.24
C ASN A 119 4.00 3.59 16.51
N PHE A 120 4.33 2.54 15.74
CA PHE A 120 3.71 1.21 15.83
C PHE A 120 4.73 0.07 15.86
N ILE A 121 5.80 0.16 15.07
CA ILE A 121 6.94 -0.77 15.10
C ILE A 121 7.91 -0.27 16.17
N PRO A 122 8.12 -1.02 17.28
CA PRO A 122 8.98 -0.59 18.39
C PRO A 122 10.41 -0.25 17.93
N GLU A 123 11.08 0.65 18.65
CA GLU A 123 12.45 1.04 18.31
C GLU A 123 13.40 -0.16 18.33
N GLU A 124 13.29 -0.99 19.35
CA GLU A 124 14.07 -2.23 19.49
C GLU A 124 13.35 -3.44 18.92
N TYR A 125 14.11 -4.42 18.45
CA TYR A 125 13.57 -5.72 18.02
C TYR A 125 13.16 -6.56 19.23
N TYR A 126 11.95 -7.13 19.18
CA TYR A 126 11.45 -8.14 20.12
C TYR A 126 10.74 -9.26 19.36
N GLU A 127 11.10 -10.52 19.64
CA GLU A 127 10.57 -11.70 18.95
C GLU A 127 9.03 -11.84 19.02
N LYS A 128 8.43 -11.39 20.12
CA LYS A 128 6.97 -11.40 20.33
C LYS A 128 6.20 -10.41 19.45
N ASP A 129 6.85 -9.37 18.93
CA ASP A 129 6.18 -8.23 18.27
C ASP A 129 6.21 -8.34 16.73
N ILE A 130 7.09 -9.20 16.17
CA ILE A 130 7.22 -9.40 14.72
C ILE A 130 7.55 -10.85 14.35
N TYR A 131 6.84 -11.38 13.36
CA TYR A 131 7.14 -12.68 12.74
C TYR A 131 7.54 -12.51 11.28
N ILE A 132 8.70 -13.06 10.89
CA ILE A 132 9.24 -12.93 9.53
C ILE A 132 9.26 -14.29 8.83
N LYS A 133 8.58 -14.36 7.68
CA LYS A 133 8.55 -15.55 6.83
C LYS A 133 9.02 -15.23 5.42
N SER A 134 9.89 -16.06 4.87
CA SER A 134 10.37 -15.98 3.49
C SER A 134 10.22 -17.32 2.78
N SER A 135 10.30 -17.29 1.45
CA SER A 135 10.38 -18.51 0.65
C SER A 135 11.81 -19.06 0.64
N ASP A 136 11.96 -20.38 0.57
CA ASP A 136 13.25 -21.07 0.50
C ASP A 136 13.94 -20.85 -0.87
N LYS A 137 14.49 -19.65 -1.04
CA LYS A 137 15.35 -19.21 -2.14
C LYS A 137 16.35 -18.21 -1.57
N SER A 138 17.63 -18.38 -1.83
CA SER A 138 18.70 -17.53 -1.25
C SER A 138 18.44 -16.04 -1.45
N ARG A 139 18.07 -15.61 -2.67
CA ARG A 139 17.70 -14.20 -2.94
C ARG A 139 16.53 -13.66 -2.12
N CYS A 140 15.58 -14.51 -1.71
CA CYS A 140 14.42 -14.12 -0.90
C CYS A 140 14.78 -14.03 0.58
N LEU A 141 15.62 -14.94 1.09
CA LEU A 141 16.19 -14.87 2.43
C LEU A 141 17.09 -13.64 2.57
N MET A 142 18.04 -13.43 1.65
CA MET A 142 18.90 -12.26 1.60
C MET A 142 18.09 -10.95 1.52
N SER A 143 17.01 -10.92 0.73
CA SER A 143 16.10 -9.77 0.65
C SER A 143 15.43 -9.47 2.00
N ALA A 144 14.98 -10.51 2.72
CA ALA A 144 14.38 -10.36 4.04
C ALA A 144 15.39 -9.82 5.08
N TYR A 145 16.60 -10.39 5.14
CA TYR A 145 17.65 -9.87 6.03
C TYR A 145 18.06 -8.44 5.69
N THR A 146 18.12 -8.07 4.41
CA THR A 146 18.49 -6.71 3.99
C THR A 146 17.38 -5.69 4.30
N PHE A 147 16.11 -6.10 4.15
CA PHE A 147 14.96 -5.31 4.60
C PHE A 147 14.98 -5.10 6.12
N LEU A 148 15.26 -6.15 6.89
CA LEU A 148 15.36 -6.09 8.35
C LEU A 148 16.49 -5.19 8.83
N ALA A 149 17.64 -5.18 8.14
CA ALA A 149 18.74 -4.26 8.44
C ALA A 149 18.33 -2.77 8.30
N GLY A 150 17.39 -2.46 7.39
CA GLY A 150 16.82 -1.12 7.26
C GLY A 150 15.65 -0.84 8.22
N LEU A 151 14.93 -1.87 8.65
CA LEU A 151 13.77 -1.76 9.54
C LEU A 151 14.17 -1.62 11.01
N TYR A 152 15.17 -2.40 11.45
CA TYR A 152 15.66 -2.51 12.82
C TYR A 152 17.18 -2.32 12.92
N PRO A 153 17.70 -1.11 12.62
CA PRO A 153 19.05 -0.77 13.08
C PRO A 153 19.13 -0.96 14.61
N PRO A 154 20.22 -1.55 15.15
CA PRO A 154 20.31 -1.82 16.58
C PRO A 154 20.36 -0.53 17.41
N SER A 155 19.63 -0.52 18.54
CA SER A 155 19.85 0.44 19.63
C SER A 155 21.20 0.19 20.30
N GLU A 156 21.69 1.12 21.13
CA GLU A 156 22.90 0.92 21.94
C GLU A 156 22.86 -0.39 22.76
N ARG A 157 21.68 -0.77 23.26
CA ARG A 157 21.45 -2.01 24.01
C ARG A 157 21.47 -3.28 23.14
N GLN A 158 21.09 -3.16 21.86
CA GLN A 158 21.06 -4.27 20.90
C GLN A 158 22.31 -4.35 20.00
N LEU A 159 23.24 -3.39 20.14
CA LEU A 159 24.50 -3.37 19.42
C LEU A 159 25.48 -4.38 20.02
N TRP A 160 25.50 -5.59 19.46
CA TRP A 160 26.37 -6.69 19.92
C TRP A 160 27.85 -6.53 19.50
N HIS A 161 28.17 -5.63 18.57
CA HIS A 161 29.53 -5.37 18.10
C HIS A 161 29.69 -3.89 17.66
N PRO A 162 30.74 -3.18 18.11
CA PRO A 162 30.84 -1.72 17.94
C PRO A 162 30.90 -1.25 16.47
N GLU A 163 31.51 -2.04 15.60
CA GLU A 163 31.70 -1.68 14.18
C GLU A 163 30.63 -2.28 13.24
N ILE A 164 29.68 -3.06 13.76
CA ILE A 164 28.66 -3.76 12.95
C ILE A 164 27.27 -3.23 13.36
N PRO A 165 26.74 -2.19 12.69
CA PRO A 165 25.42 -1.61 12.96
C PRO A 165 24.29 -2.49 12.37
N TRP A 166 24.29 -3.77 12.74
CA TRP A 166 23.34 -4.79 12.30
C TRP A 166 23.12 -5.79 13.44
N GLN A 167 21.91 -6.34 13.56
CA GLN A 167 21.57 -7.38 14.53
C GLN A 167 20.93 -8.61 13.84
N PRO A 168 21.21 -9.84 14.32
CA PRO A 168 20.58 -11.05 13.79
C PRO A 168 19.10 -11.11 14.19
N ILE A 169 18.21 -11.02 13.20
CA ILE A 169 16.77 -11.22 13.37
C ILE A 169 16.36 -12.52 12.65
N PRO A 170 15.66 -13.47 13.32
CA PRO A 170 15.23 -14.72 12.70
C PRO A 170 14.35 -14.52 11.46
N VAL A 171 14.62 -15.30 10.41
CA VAL A 171 13.80 -15.38 9.19
C VAL A 171 13.42 -16.83 8.96
N HIS A 172 12.14 -17.15 9.08
CA HIS A 172 11.65 -18.52 8.93
C HIS A 172 11.32 -18.84 7.47
N SER A 173 11.60 -20.07 7.04
CA SER A 173 11.19 -20.57 5.71
C SER A 173 10.73 -22.02 5.79
N LEU A 174 9.94 -22.44 4.82
CA LEU A 174 9.58 -23.85 4.61
C LEU A 174 10.35 -24.38 3.39
N PRO A 175 10.81 -25.65 3.39
CA PRO A 175 11.33 -26.28 2.19
C PRO A 175 10.33 -26.16 1.04
N LYS A 176 10.81 -25.89 -0.18
CA LYS A 176 9.94 -25.60 -1.36
C LYS A 176 8.77 -26.57 -1.55
N HIS A 177 8.96 -27.86 -1.33
CA HIS A 177 7.91 -28.88 -1.52
C HIS A 177 6.84 -28.89 -0.41
N LEU A 178 7.05 -28.14 0.68
CA LEU A 178 6.13 -27.94 1.80
C LEU A 178 5.57 -26.52 1.88
N ASP A 179 6.15 -25.54 1.17
CA ASP A 179 5.70 -24.15 1.21
C ASP A 179 4.33 -23.97 0.52
N ASP A 180 3.28 -23.88 1.34
CA ASP A 180 1.89 -23.54 1.00
C ASP A 180 1.48 -22.14 1.50
N ILE A 181 2.46 -21.28 1.84
CA ILE A 181 2.20 -19.97 2.42
C ILE A 181 2.80 -18.83 1.58
N VAL A 182 4.11 -18.87 1.28
CA VAL A 182 4.83 -17.73 0.68
C VAL A 182 5.00 -17.90 -0.83
N ALA A 183 5.71 -18.93 -1.28
CA ALA A 183 5.86 -19.22 -2.71
C ALA A 183 4.79 -20.18 -3.24
N GLN A 184 4.01 -20.83 -2.36
CA GLN A 184 2.94 -21.77 -2.72
C GLN A 184 3.45 -22.85 -3.70
N THR A 185 4.65 -23.38 -3.45
CA THR A 185 5.33 -24.39 -4.26
C THR A 185 5.05 -25.84 -3.83
N LYS A 186 4.28 -26.05 -2.75
CA LYS A 186 3.71 -27.35 -2.38
C LYS A 186 2.93 -27.95 -3.57
N PRO A 187 3.18 -29.22 -3.97
CA PRO A 187 2.52 -29.81 -5.14
C PRO A 187 0.99 -29.92 -4.98
N CYS A 188 0.23 -29.31 -5.89
CA CYS A 188 -1.22 -29.45 -5.99
C CYS A 188 -1.61 -29.97 -7.39
N LYS A 189 -2.08 -31.22 -7.47
CA LYS A 189 -2.43 -31.88 -8.75
C LYS A 189 -3.58 -31.16 -9.48
N VAL A 190 -4.62 -30.77 -8.73
CA VAL A 190 -5.81 -30.07 -9.27
C VAL A 190 -5.42 -28.71 -9.86
N TRP A 191 -4.68 -27.88 -9.10
CA TRP A 191 -4.18 -26.61 -9.60
C TRP A 191 -3.31 -26.80 -10.85
N LYS A 192 -2.42 -27.81 -10.86
CA LYS A 192 -1.54 -28.07 -12.01
C LYS A 192 -2.31 -28.38 -13.30
N SER A 193 -3.38 -29.18 -13.25
CA SER A 193 -4.21 -29.48 -14.43
C SER A 193 -4.87 -28.20 -14.95
N MET A 194 -5.62 -27.51 -14.07
CA MET A 194 -6.35 -26.29 -14.41
C MET A 194 -5.43 -25.15 -14.90
N TYR A 195 -4.23 -25.04 -14.34
CA TYR A 195 -3.22 -24.08 -14.78
C TYR A 195 -2.67 -24.43 -16.17
N GLN A 196 -2.42 -25.71 -16.44
CA GLN A 196 -1.92 -26.15 -17.75
C GLN A 196 -2.97 -25.93 -18.85
N GLU A 197 -4.22 -26.34 -18.60
CA GLU A 197 -5.35 -26.13 -19.52
C GLU A 197 -5.51 -24.64 -19.89
N LEU A 198 -5.49 -23.75 -18.88
CA LEU A 198 -5.58 -22.31 -19.07
C LEU A 198 -4.34 -21.72 -19.76
N LEU A 199 -3.14 -22.24 -19.45
CA LEU A 199 -1.90 -21.82 -20.08
C LEU A 199 -1.90 -22.17 -21.57
N ASP A 200 -2.34 -23.37 -21.94
CA ASP A 200 -2.44 -23.81 -23.32
C ASP A 200 -3.50 -23.01 -24.10
N GLU A 201 -4.66 -22.74 -23.47
CA GLU A 201 -5.69 -21.83 -24.01
C GLU A 201 -5.11 -20.43 -24.32
N LYS A 202 -4.33 -19.85 -23.40
CA LYS A 202 -3.74 -18.51 -23.60
C LYS A 202 -2.53 -18.48 -24.53
N ASN A 203 -1.81 -19.59 -24.67
CA ASN A 203 -0.73 -19.72 -25.66
C ASN A 203 -1.28 -19.84 -27.09
N ALA A 204 -2.48 -20.39 -27.26
CA ALA A 204 -3.18 -20.49 -28.54
C ALA A 204 -3.86 -19.18 -29.01
N ASP A 205 -3.81 -18.10 -28.21
CA ASP A 205 -4.41 -16.81 -28.57
C ASP A 205 -3.69 -16.20 -29.80
N PRO A 206 -4.38 -16.02 -30.95
CA PRO A 206 -3.73 -15.63 -32.21
C PRO A 206 -3.07 -14.25 -32.15
N LYS A 207 -3.41 -13.39 -31.18
CA LYS A 207 -2.74 -12.09 -30.99
C LYS A 207 -1.26 -12.23 -30.62
N PHE A 208 -0.83 -13.40 -30.13
CA PHE A 208 0.56 -13.66 -29.79
C PHE A 208 1.37 -14.30 -30.94
N ALA A 209 0.72 -14.77 -32.01
CA ALA A 209 1.39 -15.52 -33.09
C ALA A 209 2.56 -14.75 -33.73
N GLU A 210 2.34 -13.51 -34.17
CA GLU A 210 3.39 -12.66 -34.77
C GLU A 210 4.58 -12.45 -33.81
N LEU A 211 4.29 -12.18 -32.53
CA LEU A 211 5.30 -11.98 -31.50
C LEU A 211 6.09 -13.28 -31.23
N PHE A 212 5.39 -14.41 -31.16
CA PHE A 212 5.99 -15.73 -30.96
C PHE A 212 6.88 -16.14 -32.14
N ASP A 213 6.47 -15.89 -33.38
CA ASP A 213 7.29 -16.14 -34.57
C ASP A 213 8.53 -15.22 -34.59
N TYR A 214 8.34 -13.92 -34.31
CA TYR A 214 9.44 -12.95 -34.23
C TYR A 214 10.47 -13.33 -33.16
N LEU A 215 10.01 -13.61 -31.94
CA LEU A 215 10.89 -14.03 -30.84
C LEU A 215 11.55 -15.38 -31.15
N SER A 216 10.84 -16.34 -31.75
CA SER A 216 11.43 -17.64 -32.11
C SER A 216 12.59 -17.48 -33.09
N LYS A 217 12.41 -16.66 -34.14
CA LYS A 217 13.44 -16.34 -35.12
C LYS A 217 14.67 -15.70 -34.49
N HIS A 218 14.48 -14.70 -33.62
CA HIS A 218 15.60 -13.95 -33.05
C HIS A 218 16.31 -14.63 -31.87
N THR A 219 15.61 -15.49 -31.12
CA THR A 219 16.20 -16.28 -30.01
C THR A 219 16.81 -17.62 -30.44
N ASN A 220 16.59 -18.03 -31.70
CA ASN A 220 16.98 -19.33 -32.27
C ASN A 220 16.41 -20.54 -31.48
N GLN A 221 15.23 -20.39 -30.89
CA GLN A 221 14.53 -21.44 -30.13
C GLN A 221 13.02 -21.28 -30.31
N SER A 222 12.24 -22.33 -30.00
CA SER A 222 10.78 -22.24 -30.01
C SER A 222 10.33 -21.32 -28.88
N MET A 223 9.65 -20.22 -29.22
CA MET A 223 9.02 -19.29 -28.29
C MET A 223 7.52 -19.37 -28.55
N ARG A 224 6.82 -20.29 -27.87
CA ARG A 224 5.40 -20.61 -28.11
C ARG A 224 4.53 -20.52 -26.85
N SER A 225 5.13 -20.19 -25.72
CA SER A 225 4.42 -19.94 -24.47
C SER A 225 4.64 -18.53 -23.94
N VAL A 226 3.63 -17.98 -23.26
CA VAL A 226 3.79 -16.76 -22.46
C VAL A 226 4.83 -16.92 -21.35
N LEU A 227 5.10 -18.16 -20.90
CA LEU A 227 6.21 -18.48 -19.99
C LEU A 227 7.58 -18.29 -20.66
N ASP A 228 7.75 -18.69 -21.91
CA ASP A 228 9.01 -18.49 -22.64
C ASP A 228 9.33 -16.99 -22.73
N VAL A 229 8.29 -16.18 -23.01
CA VAL A 229 8.40 -14.72 -23.10
C VAL A 229 8.70 -14.09 -21.75
N ASP A 230 8.20 -14.62 -20.62
CA ASP A 230 8.62 -14.18 -19.29
C ASP A 230 10.10 -14.47 -19.03
N PHE A 231 10.57 -15.71 -19.25
CA PHE A 231 11.99 -16.02 -19.07
C PHE A 231 12.90 -15.11 -19.91
N LEU A 232 12.52 -14.84 -21.17
CA LEU A 232 13.24 -13.91 -22.03
C LEU A 232 13.16 -12.46 -21.53
N TYR A 233 11.97 -11.96 -21.20
CA TYR A 233 11.77 -10.61 -20.65
C TYR A 233 12.58 -10.39 -19.37
N SER A 234 12.50 -11.33 -18.44
CA SER A 234 13.24 -11.36 -17.18
C SER A 234 14.76 -11.42 -17.38
N THR A 235 15.23 -11.99 -18.49
CA THR A 235 16.66 -12.06 -18.86
C THR A 235 17.12 -10.73 -19.46
N LEU A 236 16.39 -10.21 -20.46
CA LEU A 236 16.70 -8.92 -21.10
C LEU A 236 16.66 -7.75 -20.09
N LEU A 237 15.70 -7.75 -19.16
CA LEU A 237 15.63 -6.74 -18.10
C LEU A 237 16.87 -6.79 -17.20
N ALA A 238 17.26 -7.97 -16.71
CA ALA A 238 18.43 -8.11 -15.85
C ALA A 238 19.76 -7.84 -16.59
N GLN A 239 19.83 -8.05 -17.90
CA GLN A 239 20.95 -7.61 -18.74
C GLN A 239 21.00 -6.08 -18.86
N GLN A 240 19.87 -5.42 -19.12
CA GLN A 240 19.78 -3.96 -19.19
C GLN A 240 20.12 -3.30 -17.84
N ASP A 241 19.59 -3.83 -16.73
CA ASP A 241 19.85 -3.35 -15.37
C ASP A 241 21.34 -3.52 -14.97
N ALA A 242 22.05 -4.45 -15.61
CA ALA A 242 23.50 -4.64 -15.47
C ALA A 242 24.33 -3.75 -16.42
N GLY A 243 23.71 -2.86 -17.18
CA GLY A 243 24.37 -1.97 -18.14
C GLY A 243 24.78 -2.65 -19.45
N LEU A 244 24.33 -3.88 -19.71
CA LEU A 244 24.67 -4.60 -20.94
C LEU A 244 23.83 -4.08 -22.11
N LYS A 245 24.49 -3.77 -23.24
CA LYS A 245 23.82 -3.31 -24.45
C LYS A 245 23.03 -4.45 -25.09
N LEU A 246 21.70 -4.41 -24.96
CA LEU A 246 20.82 -5.43 -25.54
C LEU A 246 20.96 -5.50 -27.08
N PRO A 247 20.74 -6.68 -27.69
CA PRO A 247 20.76 -6.83 -29.14
C PRO A 247 19.76 -5.93 -29.86
N ASP A 248 20.13 -5.46 -31.05
CA ASP A 248 19.37 -4.52 -31.86
C ASP A 248 17.92 -4.94 -32.16
N TRP A 249 17.65 -6.24 -32.30
CA TRP A 249 16.31 -6.78 -32.53
C TRP A 249 15.36 -6.56 -31.35
N THR A 250 15.89 -6.41 -30.12
CA THR A 250 15.06 -6.25 -28.92
C THR A 250 14.29 -4.91 -28.93
N ARG A 251 14.82 -3.86 -29.60
CA ARG A 251 14.23 -2.52 -29.63
C ARG A 251 12.77 -2.47 -30.10
N ASN A 252 12.36 -3.40 -30.97
CA ASN A 252 11.01 -3.44 -31.54
C ASN A 252 9.98 -4.20 -30.66
N VAL A 253 10.44 -4.90 -29.61
CA VAL A 253 9.62 -5.81 -28.81
C VAL A 253 9.76 -5.62 -27.29
N PHE A 254 10.94 -5.29 -26.81
CA PHE A 254 11.27 -5.12 -25.40
C PHE A 254 11.31 -3.64 -25.02
N PRO A 255 10.73 -3.23 -23.88
CA PRO A 255 9.84 -4.03 -23.03
C PRO A 255 8.41 -4.15 -23.59
N ASN A 256 8.01 -3.26 -24.49
CA ASN A 256 6.59 -2.92 -24.72
C ASN A 256 5.72 -4.06 -25.27
N LYS A 257 6.07 -4.69 -26.42
CA LYS A 257 5.26 -5.79 -26.99
C LYS A 257 5.31 -7.05 -26.13
N MET A 258 6.44 -7.29 -25.46
CA MET A 258 6.61 -8.44 -24.56
C MET A 258 5.91 -8.27 -23.19
N ARG A 259 5.53 -7.05 -22.81
CA ARG A 259 4.94 -6.75 -21.51
C ARG A 259 3.63 -7.50 -21.25
N THR A 260 2.76 -7.60 -22.27
CA THR A 260 1.46 -8.28 -22.13
C THR A 260 1.59 -9.78 -21.82
N PRO A 261 2.31 -10.60 -22.61
CA PRO A 261 2.51 -12.02 -22.26
C PRO A 261 3.32 -12.20 -20.96
N PHE A 262 4.32 -11.35 -20.68
CA PHE A 262 5.03 -11.36 -19.38
C PHE A 262 4.09 -11.12 -18.19
N MET A 263 3.23 -10.11 -18.24
CA MET A 263 2.26 -9.86 -17.17
C MET A 263 1.20 -10.96 -17.08
N LEU A 264 0.79 -11.51 -18.24
CA LEU A 264 -0.17 -12.61 -18.29
C LEU A 264 0.40 -13.88 -17.64
N SER A 265 1.65 -14.27 -17.91
CA SER A 265 2.26 -15.48 -17.34
C SER A 265 2.22 -15.49 -15.80
N LEU A 266 2.43 -14.32 -15.17
CA LEU A 266 2.33 -14.12 -13.73
C LEU A 266 0.88 -14.16 -13.24
N ALA A 267 -0.03 -13.50 -13.96
CA ALA A 267 -1.46 -13.50 -13.64
C ALA A 267 -2.10 -14.89 -13.77
N LEU A 268 -1.61 -15.75 -14.68
CA LEU A 268 -2.11 -17.10 -14.90
C LEU A 268 -2.05 -17.97 -13.64
N LEU A 269 -1.09 -17.73 -12.74
CA LEU A 269 -0.96 -18.47 -11.48
C LEU A 269 -2.22 -18.38 -10.61
N SER A 270 -2.96 -17.27 -10.69
CA SER A 270 -4.14 -16.97 -9.87
C SER A 270 -5.22 -16.22 -10.70
N TYR A 271 -5.44 -16.67 -11.94
CA TYR A 271 -6.23 -15.93 -12.93
C TYR A 271 -7.73 -15.84 -12.61
N ASN A 272 -8.31 -16.95 -12.14
CA ASN A 272 -9.73 -17.06 -11.81
C ASN A 272 -9.92 -17.42 -10.33
N LYS A 273 -11.15 -17.29 -9.82
CA LYS A 273 -11.47 -17.55 -8.40
C LYS A 273 -11.05 -18.94 -7.93
N THR A 274 -11.10 -19.95 -8.78
CA THR A 274 -10.72 -21.33 -8.41
C THR A 274 -9.21 -21.46 -8.28
N LEU A 275 -8.43 -20.98 -9.27
CA LEU A 275 -6.96 -20.94 -9.18
C LEU A 275 -6.51 -20.07 -8.00
N GLN A 276 -7.18 -18.95 -7.72
CA GLN A 276 -6.92 -18.13 -6.54
C GLN A 276 -7.08 -18.94 -5.24
N ARG A 277 -8.21 -19.64 -5.05
CA ARG A 277 -8.45 -20.51 -3.88
C ARG A 277 -7.43 -21.64 -3.73
N LEU A 278 -6.87 -22.13 -4.83
CA LEU A 278 -5.90 -23.23 -4.85
C LEU A 278 -4.43 -22.77 -4.77
N LYS A 279 -4.13 -21.47 -4.93
CA LYS A 279 -2.75 -20.95 -5.09
C LYS A 279 -2.37 -19.76 -4.21
N VAL A 280 -3.34 -19.01 -3.70
CA VAL A 280 -3.12 -17.86 -2.80
C VAL A 280 -4.12 -17.81 -1.65
N GLY A 281 -5.30 -18.41 -1.81
CA GLY A 281 -6.26 -18.61 -0.73
C GLY A 281 -5.80 -19.71 0.22
N LEU A 282 -5.94 -19.46 1.51
CA LEU A 282 -5.79 -20.49 2.54
C LEU A 282 -6.91 -21.52 2.41
N THR A 283 -6.68 -22.56 1.62
CA THR A 283 -7.44 -23.79 1.73
C THR A 283 -6.96 -24.55 2.97
N LYS A 284 -7.47 -24.14 4.14
CA LYS A 284 -7.77 -25.10 5.20
C LYS A 284 -8.80 -26.08 4.64
N VAL A 285 -8.32 -27.09 3.92
CA VAL A 285 -8.98 -28.38 3.94
C VAL A 285 -8.68 -28.90 5.34
N ASP A 286 -9.67 -28.88 6.23
CA ASP A 286 -9.53 -29.54 7.51
C ASP A 286 -9.27 -31.02 7.22
N SER A 287 -8.00 -31.43 7.36
CA SER A 287 -7.63 -32.83 7.43
C SER A 287 -8.09 -33.34 8.80
N GLN A 288 -9.39 -33.60 8.90
CA GLN A 288 -9.92 -34.46 9.95
C GLN A 288 -9.15 -35.79 9.87
N LYS A 289 -8.44 -36.08 10.95
CA LYS A 289 -7.99 -37.42 11.32
C LYS A 289 -8.97 -37.96 12.34
#